data_AF-A0A095W9S1-F1
#
_entry.id   AF-A0A095W9S1-F1
#
_cell.length_a   1.000
_cell.length_b   1.000
_cell.length_c   1.000
_cell.angle_alpha   90.00
_cell.angle_beta   90.00
_cell.angle_gamma   90.00
#
_symmetry.space_group_name_H-M   'P 1'
#
loop_
_entity.id
_entity.type
_entity.pdbx_description
1 polymer ?
#
loop_
_entity_poly.entity_id
_entity_poly.type
_entity_poly.pdbx_seq_one_letter_code
_entity_poly.pdbx_strand_id
1 'polypeptide(L)'
;MSKRTNSILSITPVLYREYAEIAKAHGLALRLFDQPAQVIGLRSGLDACVIDATSDAVVGSLTEVASLLLATTIDTSHIRSTGKTRFECDVSQLTDAEMYRFWLFHEIGHSADNYCSLSFRFSPAADDTEFCRETLRRIWQANEILADRWAWAQVCDRPMPKTECGQRGEEAIEAELAFLDGVTGGRRNYTKGQKPHIEPGRYRTVPLRMLGRQDAHMWVGPDINPSVKQRAIDYEARALERPANQLPERLLINGTTGRPAFRAGSCTHELREAA
;
A
#
# COMPACT_ATOMS: atom_id res chain seq x y z
N MET A 1 -19.18 -21.73 -0.84
CA MET A 1 -19.25 -21.09 -2.16
C MET A 1 -18.95 -19.61 -1.97
N SER A 2 -17.80 -19.11 -2.44
CA SER A 2 -17.45 -17.69 -2.27
C SER A 2 -18.19 -16.84 -3.29
N LYS A 3 -18.91 -15.81 -2.81
CA LYS A 3 -19.82 -14.99 -3.62
C LYS A 3 -19.01 -13.94 -4.41
N ARG A 4 -19.48 -13.64 -5.63
CA ARG A 4 -19.01 -12.52 -6.46
C ARG A 4 -20.23 -11.67 -6.81
N THR A 5 -20.48 -10.59 -6.07
CA THR A 5 -21.58 -9.66 -6.35
C THR A 5 -21.09 -8.29 -6.77
N ASN A 6 -21.76 -7.69 -7.75
CA ASN A 6 -21.60 -6.28 -8.10
C ASN A 6 -22.29 -5.41 -7.05
N SER A 7 -21.55 -5.10 -5.99
CA SER A 7 -22.02 -4.33 -4.83
C SER A 7 -20.94 -3.40 -4.30
N ILE A 8 -21.32 -2.50 -3.39
CA ILE A 8 -20.36 -1.82 -2.52
C ILE A 8 -20.06 -2.74 -1.36
N LEU A 9 -18.78 -3.04 -1.12
CA LEU A 9 -18.35 -3.68 0.12
C LEU A 9 -17.90 -2.60 1.10
N SER A 10 -18.15 -2.84 2.38
CA SER A 10 -17.70 -1.98 3.46
C SER A 10 -16.81 -2.78 4.38
N ILE A 11 -15.66 -2.21 4.77
CA ILE A 11 -14.83 -2.82 5.78
C ILE A 11 -15.57 -2.82 7.11
N THR A 12 -15.50 -3.92 7.85
CA THR A 12 -16.11 -4.02 9.17
C THR A 12 -15.07 -3.69 10.25
N PRO A 13 -15.50 -3.29 11.46
CA PRO A 13 -14.57 -3.12 12.57
C PRO A 13 -13.76 -4.38 12.90
N VAL A 14 -14.33 -5.57 12.70
CA VAL A 14 -13.63 -6.85 12.90
C VAL A 14 -12.49 -7.00 11.89
N LEU A 15 -12.78 -6.78 10.60
CA LEU A 15 -11.77 -6.84 9.54
C LEU A 15 -10.69 -5.78 9.73
N TYR A 16 -11.05 -4.56 10.12
CA TYR A 16 -10.08 -3.51 10.41
C TYR A 16 -9.09 -3.93 11.50
N ARG A 17 -9.58 -4.49 12.62
CA ARG A 17 -8.70 -4.92 13.72
C ARG A 17 -7.76 -6.05 13.28
N GLU A 18 -8.27 -7.02 12.54
CA GLU A 18 -7.45 -8.09 11.97
C GLU A 18 -6.36 -7.51 11.04
N TYR A 19 -6.74 -6.64 10.11
CA TYR A 19 -5.83 -6.05 9.14
C TYR A 19 -4.83 -5.08 9.77
N ALA A 20 -5.20 -4.41 10.86
CA ALA A 20 -4.28 -3.57 11.62
C ALA A 20 -3.15 -4.40 12.25
N GLU A 21 -3.45 -5.58 12.77
CA GLU A 21 -2.43 -6.49 13.29
C GLU A 21 -1.54 -7.07 12.17
N ILE A 22 -2.13 -7.39 11.01
CA ILE A 22 -1.34 -7.79 9.82
C ILE A 22 -0.40 -6.64 9.40
N ALA A 23 -0.91 -5.41 9.30
CA ALA A 23 -0.09 -4.25 8.94
C ALA A 23 1.07 -4.06 9.92
N LYS A 24 0.82 -4.16 11.23
CA LYS A 24 1.86 -4.05 12.27
C LYS A 24 2.92 -5.12 12.14
N ALA A 25 2.53 -6.37 11.85
CA ALA A 25 3.46 -7.47 11.60
C ALA A 25 4.40 -7.20 10.41
N HIS A 26 3.98 -6.35 9.46
CA HIS A 26 4.80 -5.89 8.33
C HIS A 26 5.43 -4.50 8.53
N GLY A 27 5.40 -4.00 9.76
CA GLY A 27 6.02 -2.73 10.11
C GLY A 27 5.25 -1.50 9.60
N LEU A 28 3.92 -1.60 9.53
CA LEU A 28 3.01 -0.54 9.08
C LEU A 28 1.91 -0.29 10.11
N ALA A 29 1.38 0.93 10.15
CA ALA A 29 0.13 1.24 10.83
C ALA A 29 -1.02 1.32 9.82
N LEU A 30 -2.19 0.75 10.16
CA LEU A 30 -3.37 0.79 9.28
C LEU A 30 -4.25 2.00 9.61
N ARG A 31 -4.53 2.81 8.60
CA ARG A 31 -5.50 3.91 8.64
C ARG A 31 -6.63 3.67 7.64
N LEU A 32 -7.85 4.01 8.02
CA LEU A 32 -8.98 4.05 7.09
C LEU A 32 -9.16 5.46 6.53
N PHE A 33 -9.64 5.54 5.29
CA PHE A 33 -10.05 6.80 4.67
C PHE A 33 -11.38 6.64 3.94
N ASP A 34 -12.14 7.73 3.92
CA ASP A 34 -13.41 7.79 3.23
C ASP A 34 -13.21 8.23 1.78
N GLN A 35 -13.90 7.55 0.87
CA GLN A 35 -13.83 7.76 -0.58
C GLN A 35 -14.27 9.18 -0.96
N PRO A 36 -13.52 9.85 -1.84
CA PRO A 36 -14.07 9.99 -3.20
C PRO A 36 -13.20 9.38 -4.31
N ALA A 37 -12.04 8.81 -3.99
CA ALA A 37 -11.05 8.39 -5.00
C ALA A 37 -11.00 6.87 -5.21
N GLN A 38 -11.02 6.43 -6.47
CA GLN A 38 -10.85 5.04 -6.96
C GLN A 38 -9.64 4.25 -6.40
N VAL A 39 -8.82 4.88 -5.55
CA VAL A 39 -7.76 4.29 -4.74
C VAL A 39 -8.38 3.42 -3.64
N ILE A 40 -8.02 2.15 -3.62
CA ILE A 40 -8.55 1.19 -2.64
C ILE A 40 -7.58 0.98 -1.49
N GLY A 41 -6.28 0.91 -1.82
CA GLY A 41 -5.16 0.88 -0.90
C GLY A 41 -4.16 1.96 -1.29
N LEU A 42 -3.43 2.49 -0.31
CA LEU A 42 -2.29 3.38 -0.56
C LEU A 42 -1.29 3.33 0.59
N ARG A 43 -0.02 3.16 0.27
CA ARG A 43 1.06 3.49 1.21
C ARG A 43 1.27 5.02 1.29
N SER A 44 0.86 5.68 2.38
CA SER A 44 0.81 7.16 2.44
C SER A 44 2.05 7.86 3.02
N GLY A 45 3.16 7.14 3.24
CA GLY A 45 4.34 7.70 3.89
C GLY A 45 4.33 7.43 5.38
N LEU A 46 4.49 8.46 6.23
CA LEU A 46 4.48 8.36 7.69
C LEU A 46 3.17 8.93 8.26
N ASP A 47 2.67 8.32 9.34
CA ASP A 47 1.52 8.79 10.11
C ASP A 47 1.88 8.83 11.60
N ALA A 48 1.30 9.81 12.30
CA ALA A 48 1.50 9.98 13.73
C ALA A 48 0.63 8.97 14.48
N CYS A 49 1.27 8.08 15.23
CA CYS A 49 0.62 7.01 15.97
C CYS A 49 0.80 7.18 17.48
N VAL A 50 -0.21 6.81 18.25
CA VAL A 50 -0.02 6.60 19.69
C VAL A 50 0.62 5.24 19.92
N ILE A 51 1.58 5.18 20.85
CA ILE A 51 2.19 3.91 21.25
C ILE A 51 1.17 3.07 22.02
N ASP A 52 0.37 3.69 22.90
CA ASP A 52 -0.69 3.04 23.68
C ASP A 52 -1.91 3.97 23.78
N ALA A 53 -3.04 3.57 23.19
CA ALA A 53 -4.28 4.34 23.21
C ALA A 53 -5.03 4.31 24.56
N THR A 54 -4.63 3.43 25.49
CA THR A 54 -5.25 3.30 26.83
C THR A 54 -4.55 4.14 27.90
N SER A 55 -3.35 4.63 27.61
CA SER A 55 -2.54 5.44 28.53
C SER A 55 -2.70 6.93 28.26
N ASP A 56 -2.90 7.73 29.30
CA ASP A 56 -2.94 9.20 29.21
C ASP A 56 -1.55 9.86 29.17
N ALA A 57 -0.48 9.07 29.20
CA ALA A 57 0.88 9.57 29.10
C ALA A 57 1.06 10.50 27.88
N VAL A 58 1.81 11.58 28.07
CA VAL A 58 2.05 12.60 27.03
C VAL A 58 3.47 12.51 26.48
N VAL A 59 4.47 12.46 27.36
CA VAL A 59 5.86 12.35 26.97
C VAL A 59 6.15 10.92 26.52
N GLY A 60 6.75 10.77 25.34
CA GLY A 60 7.07 9.46 24.78
C GLY A 60 5.84 8.62 24.40
N SER A 61 4.67 9.24 24.21
CA SER A 61 3.42 8.54 23.89
C SER A 61 3.12 8.44 22.39
N LEU A 62 3.92 9.11 21.56
CA LEU A 62 3.74 9.20 20.11
C LEU A 62 4.95 8.67 19.37
N THR A 63 4.71 8.17 18.17
CA THR A 63 5.74 7.75 17.23
C THR A 63 5.27 8.01 15.80
N GLU A 64 6.21 8.15 14.87
CA GLU A 64 5.93 8.25 13.44
C GLU A 64 6.19 6.89 12.79
N VAL A 65 5.17 6.35 12.14
CA VAL A 65 5.20 5.00 11.58
C VAL A 65 4.75 5.04 10.14
N ALA A 66 5.36 4.22 9.30
CA ALA A 66 4.91 4.07 7.92
C ALA A 66 3.46 3.58 7.88
N SER A 67 2.61 4.26 7.11
CA SER A 67 1.17 3.97 7.10
C SER A 67 0.72 3.27 5.82
N LEU A 68 -0.25 2.38 6.00
CA LEU A 68 -1.06 1.79 4.96
C LEU A 68 -2.47 2.33 5.11
N LEU A 69 -3.02 2.82 4.01
CA LEU A 69 -4.37 3.33 3.94
C LEU A 69 -5.25 2.37 3.19
N LEU A 70 -6.45 2.13 3.73
CA LEU A 70 -7.45 1.27 3.12
C LEU A 70 -8.80 1.99 3.11
N ALA A 71 -9.50 1.94 1.98
CA ALA A 71 -10.78 2.61 1.82
C ALA A 71 -11.85 1.99 2.73
N THR A 72 -12.72 2.82 3.32
CA THR A 72 -13.84 2.32 4.12
C THR A 72 -14.87 1.56 3.28
N THR A 73 -14.96 1.87 1.98
CA THR A 73 -15.81 1.19 1.01
C THR A 73 -15.09 0.93 -0.30
N ILE A 74 -15.49 -0.13 -1.01
CA ILE A 74 -14.97 -0.48 -2.34
C ILE A 74 -16.12 -0.81 -3.31
N ASP A 75 -16.04 -0.27 -4.54
CA ASP A 75 -16.93 -0.66 -5.63
C ASP A 75 -16.37 -1.89 -6.35
N THR A 76 -16.96 -3.05 -6.05
CA THR A 76 -16.54 -4.32 -6.63
C THR A 76 -16.80 -4.42 -8.13
N SER A 77 -17.79 -3.70 -8.66
CA SER A 77 -18.11 -3.67 -10.09
C SER A 77 -17.01 -2.93 -10.83
N HIS A 78 -16.58 -1.79 -10.29
CA HIS A 78 -15.46 -1.03 -10.82
C HIS A 78 -14.16 -1.87 -10.80
N ILE A 79 -13.84 -2.50 -9.67
CA ILE A 79 -12.67 -3.38 -9.53
C ILE A 79 -12.69 -4.51 -10.56
N ARG A 80 -13.82 -5.15 -10.78
CA ARG A 80 -13.92 -6.25 -11.75
C ARG A 80 -13.81 -5.78 -13.19
N SER A 81 -14.35 -4.60 -13.48
CA SER A 81 -14.25 -3.97 -14.81
C SER A 81 -12.79 -3.63 -15.14
N THR A 82 -12.07 -2.99 -14.21
CA THR A 82 -10.68 -2.57 -14.41
C THR A 82 -9.66 -3.66 -14.08
N GLY A 83 -10.05 -4.70 -13.35
CA GLY A 83 -9.15 -5.75 -12.90
C GLY A 83 -8.51 -6.55 -14.04
N LYS A 84 -9.18 -6.62 -15.19
CA LYS A 84 -8.67 -7.27 -16.40
C LYS A 84 -7.60 -6.47 -17.14
N THR A 85 -7.41 -5.19 -16.80
CA THR A 85 -6.46 -4.29 -17.45
C THR A 85 -5.18 -4.08 -16.66
N ARG A 86 -5.00 -4.79 -15.53
CA ARG A 86 -3.73 -4.80 -14.81
C ARG A 86 -2.63 -5.47 -15.63
N PHE A 87 -1.38 -5.16 -15.31
CA PHE A 87 -0.21 -5.59 -16.11
C PHE A 87 -0.12 -7.10 -16.28
N GLU A 88 -0.39 -7.85 -15.21
CA GLU A 88 -0.30 -9.31 -15.23
C GLU A 88 -1.46 -10.01 -14.53
N CYS A 89 -1.78 -9.64 -13.28
CA CYS A 89 -2.77 -10.34 -12.47
C CYS A 89 -4.22 -9.91 -12.78
N ASP A 90 -5.08 -10.85 -13.20
CA ASP A 90 -6.53 -10.59 -13.37
C ASP A 90 -7.26 -10.60 -12.03
N VAL A 91 -7.22 -9.45 -11.35
CA VAL A 91 -7.88 -9.26 -10.05
C VAL A 91 -9.41 -9.23 -10.17
N SER A 92 -9.98 -9.25 -11.38
CA SER A 92 -11.43 -9.40 -11.52
C SER A 92 -11.90 -10.74 -10.96
N GLN A 93 -11.01 -11.74 -10.88
CA GLN A 93 -11.23 -13.08 -10.32
C GLN A 93 -11.28 -13.16 -8.79
N LEU A 94 -11.08 -12.04 -8.10
CA LEU A 94 -11.26 -11.97 -6.66
C LEU A 94 -12.73 -12.13 -6.29
N THR A 95 -12.96 -12.89 -5.22
CA THR A 95 -14.25 -13.00 -4.55
C THR A 95 -14.43 -11.84 -3.57
N ASP A 96 -15.66 -11.55 -3.17
CA ASP A 96 -15.95 -10.39 -2.30
C ASP A 96 -15.16 -10.44 -0.98
N ALA A 97 -15.00 -11.65 -0.42
CA ALA A 97 -14.24 -11.88 0.80
C ALA A 97 -12.73 -11.66 0.64
N GLU A 98 -12.20 -11.78 -0.57
CA GLU A 98 -10.76 -11.65 -0.84
C GLU A 98 -10.35 -10.20 -1.12
N MET A 99 -11.26 -9.34 -1.59
CA MET A 99 -10.90 -8.04 -2.15
C MET A 99 -10.14 -7.11 -1.19
N TYR A 100 -10.63 -6.96 0.05
CA TYR A 100 -9.95 -6.11 1.02
C TYR A 100 -8.57 -6.66 1.40
N ARG A 101 -8.50 -7.98 1.62
CA ARG A 101 -7.26 -8.64 2.02
C ARG A 101 -6.23 -8.61 0.89
N PHE A 102 -6.67 -8.73 -0.36
CA PHE A 102 -5.82 -8.58 -1.53
C PHE A 102 -5.19 -7.19 -1.56
N TRP A 103 -5.97 -6.11 -1.43
CA TRP A 103 -5.40 -4.77 -1.46
C TRP A 103 -4.52 -4.45 -0.25
N LEU A 104 -4.84 -4.97 0.93
CA LEU A 104 -3.95 -4.91 2.08
C LEU A 104 -2.57 -5.51 1.76
N PHE A 105 -2.53 -6.73 1.23
CA PHE A 105 -1.27 -7.38 0.88
C PHE A 105 -0.59 -6.81 -0.36
N HIS A 106 -1.33 -6.18 -1.28
CA HIS A 106 -0.76 -5.46 -2.41
C HIS A 106 0.09 -4.28 -1.92
N GLU A 107 -0.45 -3.46 -1.01
CA GLU A 107 0.30 -2.34 -0.42
C GLU A 107 1.49 -2.82 0.44
N ILE A 108 1.36 -3.96 1.14
CA ILE A 108 2.48 -4.60 1.82
C ILE A 108 3.52 -5.12 0.82
N GLY A 109 3.06 -5.65 -0.32
CA GLY A 109 3.88 -6.17 -1.42
C GLY A 109 4.85 -5.13 -1.98
N HIS A 110 4.43 -3.87 -2.04
CA HIS A 110 5.31 -2.73 -2.35
C HIS A 110 6.47 -2.54 -1.37
N SER A 111 6.56 -3.29 -0.26
CA SER A 111 7.72 -3.35 0.64
C SER A 111 8.33 -4.75 0.73
N ALA A 112 7.55 -5.80 0.50
CA ALA A 112 7.97 -7.18 0.71
C ALA A 112 8.83 -7.72 -0.45
N ASP A 113 8.55 -7.28 -1.68
CA ASP A 113 9.26 -7.70 -2.88
C ASP A 113 9.26 -6.55 -3.90
N ASN A 114 10.24 -5.63 -3.78
CA ASN A 114 10.29 -4.42 -4.61
C ASN A 114 11.70 -4.08 -5.11
N TYR A 115 11.75 -3.28 -6.15
CA TYR A 115 12.92 -2.49 -6.52
C TYR A 115 12.87 -1.11 -5.86
N CYS A 116 13.97 -0.71 -5.24
CA CYS A 116 14.08 0.59 -4.57
C CYS A 116 14.41 1.71 -5.57
N SER A 117 13.39 2.47 -5.95
CA SER A 117 13.56 3.64 -6.84
C SER A 117 14.51 4.69 -6.28
N LEU A 118 14.54 4.86 -4.95
CA LEU A 118 15.44 5.81 -4.29
C LEU A 118 16.91 5.36 -4.37
N SER A 119 17.19 4.08 -4.10
CA SER A 119 18.54 3.53 -4.23
C SER A 119 19.04 3.64 -5.66
N PHE A 120 18.19 3.38 -6.66
CA PHE A 120 18.55 3.57 -8.07
C PHE A 120 18.88 5.03 -8.39
N ARG A 121 18.08 6.00 -7.91
CA ARG A 121 18.33 7.44 -8.14
C ARG A 121 19.66 7.95 -7.59
N PHE A 122 20.20 7.28 -6.58
CA PHE A 122 21.52 7.60 -6.01
C PHE A 122 22.65 6.74 -6.59
N SER A 123 22.36 5.85 -7.54
CA SER A 123 23.39 5.06 -8.22
C SER A 123 24.03 5.87 -9.36
N PRO A 124 25.30 5.60 -9.72
CA PRO A 124 25.95 6.24 -10.87
C PRO A 124 25.19 6.03 -12.20
N ALA A 125 24.46 4.92 -12.32
CA ALA A 125 23.67 4.62 -13.51
C ALA A 125 22.52 5.65 -13.72
N ALA A 126 22.13 6.41 -12.69
CA ALA A 126 21.09 7.42 -12.81
C ALA A 126 21.58 8.78 -13.34
N ASP A 127 22.88 8.95 -13.62
CA ASP A 127 23.45 10.20 -14.14
C ASP A 127 22.96 10.51 -15.58
N ASP A 128 22.69 9.48 -16.38
CA ASP A 128 21.96 9.65 -17.65
C ASP A 128 20.47 9.89 -17.37
N THR A 129 20.02 11.11 -17.69
CA THR A 129 18.64 11.54 -17.44
C THR A 129 17.59 10.74 -18.22
N GLU A 130 17.88 10.33 -19.45
CA GLU A 130 16.94 9.56 -20.27
C GLU A 130 16.84 8.13 -19.74
N PHE A 131 17.99 7.50 -19.50
CA PHE A 131 18.06 6.17 -18.90
C PHE A 131 17.43 6.13 -17.50
N CYS A 132 17.67 7.15 -16.68
CA CYS A 132 17.09 7.27 -15.35
C CYS A 132 15.56 7.34 -15.41
N ARG A 133 15.01 8.19 -16.28
CA ARG A 133 13.56 8.34 -16.45
C ARG A 133 12.91 7.03 -16.91
N GLU A 134 13.52 6.38 -17.89
CA GLU A 134 13.01 5.12 -18.43
C GLU A 134 13.10 3.99 -17.39
N THR A 135 14.22 3.87 -16.69
CA THR A 135 14.41 2.86 -15.63
C THR A 135 13.45 3.08 -14.47
N LEU A 136 13.21 4.32 -14.05
CA LEU A 136 12.20 4.62 -13.02
C LEU A 136 10.79 4.21 -13.43
N ARG A 137 10.43 4.38 -14.71
CA ARG A 137 9.15 3.90 -15.25
C ARG A 137 9.07 2.38 -15.22
N ARG A 138 10.14 1.67 -15.61
CA ARG A 138 10.24 0.21 -15.57
C ARG A 138 10.14 -0.32 -14.14
N ILE A 139 10.86 0.29 -13.19
CA ILE A 139 10.77 0.00 -11.75
C ILE A 139 9.33 0.12 -11.25
N TRP A 140 8.62 1.19 -11.62
CA TRP A 140 7.22 1.38 -11.21
C TRP A 140 6.32 0.24 -11.72
N GLN A 141 6.40 -0.11 -13.00
CA GLN A 141 5.59 -1.20 -13.57
C GLN A 141 5.92 -2.56 -12.93
N ALA A 142 7.21 -2.86 -12.75
CA ALA A 142 7.65 -4.08 -12.11
C ALA A 142 7.16 -4.18 -10.66
N ASN A 143 7.23 -3.08 -9.90
CA ASN A 143 6.77 -3.07 -8.51
C ASN A 143 5.26 -3.27 -8.37
N GLU A 144 4.45 -2.84 -9.34
CA GLU A 144 3.02 -3.15 -9.38
C GLU A 144 2.75 -4.64 -9.65
N ILE A 145 3.51 -5.23 -10.59
CA ILE A 145 3.44 -6.67 -10.90
C ILE A 145 3.81 -7.50 -9.67
N LEU A 146 4.94 -7.18 -9.03
CA LEU A 146 5.44 -7.91 -7.85
C LEU A 146 4.47 -7.77 -6.67
N ALA A 147 3.88 -6.59 -6.47
CA ALA A 147 2.86 -6.38 -5.44
C ALA A 147 1.60 -7.22 -5.69
N ASP A 148 1.13 -7.32 -6.94
CA ASP A 148 0.01 -8.19 -7.30
C ASP A 148 0.33 -9.69 -7.10
N ARG A 149 1.52 -10.13 -7.53
CA ARG A 149 2.00 -11.51 -7.32
C ARG A 149 2.07 -11.85 -5.84
N TRP A 150 2.63 -10.95 -5.03
CA TRP A 150 2.72 -11.10 -3.58
C TRP A 150 1.33 -11.20 -2.95
N ALA A 151 0.44 -10.25 -3.27
CA ALA A 151 -0.92 -10.24 -2.74
C ALA A 151 -1.70 -11.51 -3.08
N TRP A 152 -1.58 -11.99 -4.32
CA TRP A 152 -2.24 -13.22 -4.74
C TRP A 152 -1.75 -14.42 -3.93
N ALA A 153 -0.43 -14.57 -3.78
CA ALA A 153 0.18 -15.67 -3.01
C ALA A 153 -0.19 -15.67 -1.52
N GLN A 154 -0.52 -14.51 -0.94
CA GLN A 154 -0.94 -14.41 0.47
C GLN A 154 -2.45 -14.67 0.70
N VAL A 155 -3.27 -14.50 -0.34
CA VAL A 155 -4.74 -14.45 -0.20
C VAL A 155 -5.43 -15.63 -0.86
N CYS A 156 -4.86 -16.14 -1.95
CA CYS A 156 -5.52 -17.09 -2.83
C CYS A 156 -4.75 -18.42 -2.88
N ASP A 157 -5.42 -19.52 -2.53
CA ASP A 157 -4.86 -20.88 -2.62
C ASP A 157 -4.95 -21.49 -4.05
N ARG A 158 -5.11 -20.63 -5.07
CA ARG A 158 -5.28 -21.03 -6.48
C ARG A 158 -4.26 -20.34 -7.35
N PRO A 159 -3.93 -20.88 -8.54
CA PRO A 159 -3.03 -20.21 -9.48
C PRO A 159 -3.48 -18.79 -9.80
N MET A 160 -2.53 -17.87 -9.94
CA MET A 160 -2.81 -16.49 -10.31
C MET A 160 -3.34 -16.44 -11.75
N PRO A 161 -4.58 -15.97 -11.98
CA PRO A 161 -5.10 -15.78 -13.31
C PRO A 161 -4.36 -14.60 -13.95
N LYS A 162 -3.92 -14.80 -15.18
CA LYS A 162 -3.25 -13.76 -15.95
C LYS A 162 -4.26 -12.98 -16.79
N THR A 163 -4.05 -11.67 -16.91
CA THR A 163 -4.72 -10.82 -17.92
C THR A 163 -4.24 -11.20 -19.33
N GLU A 164 -4.94 -10.77 -20.37
CA GLU A 164 -4.49 -10.96 -21.76
C GLU A 164 -3.10 -10.34 -22.00
N CYS A 165 -2.81 -9.20 -21.36
CA CYS A 165 -1.48 -8.58 -21.37
C CYS A 165 -0.45 -9.48 -20.70
N GLY A 166 -0.75 -10.00 -19.51
CA GLY A 166 0.16 -10.89 -18.77
C GLY A 166 0.45 -12.21 -19.49
N GLN A 167 -0.52 -12.74 -20.24
CA GLN A 167 -0.34 -13.96 -21.05
C GLN A 167 0.56 -13.69 -22.27
N ARG A 168 0.29 -12.62 -23.04
CA ARG A 168 1.10 -12.29 -24.23
C ARG A 168 2.49 -11.77 -23.89
N GLY A 169 2.62 -11.11 -22.74
CA GLY A 169 3.81 -10.39 -22.31
C GLY A 169 4.67 -11.14 -21.30
N GLU A 170 4.43 -12.43 -21.05
CA GLU A 170 5.14 -13.19 -20.01
C GLU A 170 6.66 -13.12 -20.15
N GLU A 171 7.19 -13.45 -21.33
CA GLU A 171 8.64 -13.38 -21.59
C GLU A 171 9.18 -11.95 -21.45
N ALA A 172 8.40 -10.95 -21.89
CA ALA A 172 8.79 -9.54 -21.77
C ALA A 172 8.82 -9.10 -20.31
N ILE A 173 7.82 -9.46 -19.50
CA ILE A 173 7.77 -9.15 -18.07
C ILE A 173 8.98 -9.77 -17.35
N GLU A 174 9.29 -11.03 -17.62
CA GLU A 174 10.45 -11.68 -16.99
C GLU A 174 11.79 -11.05 -17.45
N ALA A 175 11.90 -10.67 -18.73
CA ALA A 175 13.06 -9.93 -19.23
C ALA A 175 13.21 -8.55 -18.57
N GLU A 176 12.09 -7.85 -18.31
CA GLU A 176 12.08 -6.59 -17.56
C GLU A 176 12.56 -6.78 -16.12
N LEU A 177 12.10 -7.83 -15.44
CA LEU A 177 12.54 -8.15 -14.09
C LEU A 177 14.05 -8.49 -14.07
N ALA A 178 14.52 -9.32 -15.00
CA ALA A 178 15.94 -9.67 -15.10
C ALA A 178 16.84 -8.45 -15.38
N PHE A 179 16.39 -7.55 -16.27
CA PHE A 179 17.08 -6.28 -16.50
C PHE A 179 17.17 -5.44 -15.21
N LEU A 180 16.07 -5.29 -14.49
CA LEU A 180 16.02 -4.50 -13.26
C LEU A 180 16.86 -5.13 -12.14
N ASP A 181 16.91 -6.45 -12.04
CA ASP A 181 17.80 -7.15 -11.12
C ASP A 181 19.26 -6.76 -11.39
N GLY A 182 19.69 -6.72 -12.67
CA GLY A 182 21.03 -6.30 -13.06
C GLY A 182 21.35 -4.83 -12.76
N VAL A 183 20.41 -3.92 -13.01
CA VAL A 183 20.64 -2.47 -12.85
C VAL A 183 20.52 -1.99 -11.40
N THR A 184 19.65 -2.62 -10.60
CA THR A 184 19.36 -2.17 -9.23
C THR A 184 20.06 -2.99 -8.15
N GLY A 185 20.75 -4.07 -8.52
CA GLY A 185 21.33 -5.02 -7.58
C GLY A 185 20.29 -5.90 -6.90
N GLY A 186 19.17 -6.15 -7.57
CA GLY A 186 18.11 -7.05 -7.15
C GLY A 186 17.03 -6.45 -6.25
N ARG A 187 15.94 -7.23 -6.12
CA ARG A 187 14.78 -6.93 -5.28
C ARG A 187 15.12 -6.94 -3.78
N ARG A 188 14.39 -6.14 -3.00
CA ARG A 188 14.57 -5.96 -1.57
C ARG A 188 13.29 -6.26 -0.82
N ASN A 189 13.45 -6.78 0.40
CA ASN A 189 12.37 -6.98 1.34
C ASN A 189 12.57 -6.08 2.56
N TYR A 190 11.79 -5.01 2.63
CA TYR A 190 11.78 -4.02 3.71
C TYR A 190 10.79 -4.33 4.83
N THR A 191 10.04 -5.43 4.70
CA THR A 191 9.14 -5.92 5.76
C THR A 191 9.88 -6.76 6.80
N LYS A 192 11.05 -7.29 6.46
CA LYS A 192 11.90 -8.08 7.35
C LYS A 192 12.76 -7.15 8.21
N GLY A 193 12.45 -7.07 9.51
CA GLY A 193 13.26 -6.36 10.50
C GLY A 193 12.41 -5.86 11.66
N GLN A 194 12.99 -5.85 12.87
CA GLN A 194 12.31 -5.26 14.03
C GLN A 194 12.09 -3.76 13.77
N LYS A 195 10.83 -3.34 13.84
CA LYS A 195 10.45 -1.93 13.90
C LYS A 195 10.13 -1.63 15.37
N PRO A 196 11.09 -1.10 16.16
CA PRO A 196 10.96 -1.02 17.61
C PRO A 196 9.77 -0.16 18.07
N HIS A 197 9.20 0.64 17.18
CA HIS A 197 8.08 1.53 17.48
C HIS A 197 6.70 0.99 17.05
N ILE A 198 6.65 -0.25 16.54
CA ILE A 198 5.43 -0.89 16.06
C ILE A 198 5.16 -2.11 16.93
N GLU A 199 4.26 -1.93 17.89
CA GLU A 199 3.90 -2.95 18.86
C GLU A 199 2.60 -3.65 18.43
N PRO A 200 2.53 -4.99 18.47
CA PRO A 200 1.29 -5.70 18.26
C PRO A 200 0.29 -5.42 19.39
N GLY A 201 -1.00 -5.55 19.07
CA GLY A 201 -2.09 -5.41 20.02
C GLY A 201 -3.05 -4.27 19.68
N ARG A 202 -4.32 -4.50 20.00
CA ARG A 202 -5.47 -3.67 19.60
C ARG A 202 -5.28 -2.16 19.81
N TYR A 203 -4.75 -1.78 20.97
CA TYR A 203 -4.58 -0.37 21.37
C TYR A 203 -3.16 0.16 21.14
N ARG A 204 -2.28 -0.65 20.53
CA ARG A 204 -0.88 -0.31 20.28
C ARG A 204 -0.68 0.22 18.87
N THR A 205 0.22 1.19 18.72
CA THR A 205 0.60 1.80 17.42
C THR A 205 -0.62 2.14 16.57
N VAL A 206 -1.54 2.93 17.14
CA VAL A 206 -2.79 3.31 16.47
C VAL A 206 -2.65 4.73 15.89
N PRO A 207 -2.93 4.95 14.60
CA PRO A 207 -2.90 6.28 14.02
C PRO A 207 -3.82 7.26 14.77
N LEU A 208 -3.32 8.47 15.06
CA LEU A 208 -4.11 9.52 15.71
C LEU A 208 -5.38 9.81 14.92
N ARG A 209 -5.33 9.72 13.60
CA ARG A 209 -6.50 9.97 12.74
C ARG A 209 -7.59 8.90 12.86
N MET A 210 -7.22 7.64 13.14
CA MET A 210 -8.20 6.60 13.49
C MET A 210 -8.84 6.87 14.84
N LEU A 211 -8.06 7.38 15.80
CA LEU A 211 -8.55 7.77 17.12
C LEU A 211 -9.40 9.05 17.06
N GLY A 212 -9.13 9.97 16.13
CA GLY A 212 -9.86 11.22 15.97
C GLY A 212 -11.27 11.04 15.39
N ARG A 213 -11.55 9.92 14.70
CA ARG A 213 -12.88 9.63 14.14
C ARG A 213 -13.98 9.63 15.20
N GLN A 214 -15.17 10.15 14.90
CA GLN A 214 -16.29 10.15 15.85
C GLN A 214 -16.62 8.74 16.37
N ASP A 215 -16.47 7.72 15.52
CA ASP A 215 -16.77 6.32 15.78
C ASP A 215 -15.57 5.47 16.23
N ALA A 216 -14.44 6.06 16.66
CA ALA A 216 -13.20 5.32 16.96
C ALA A 216 -13.37 4.15 17.94
N HIS A 217 -14.33 4.25 18.88
CA HIS A 217 -14.63 3.19 19.84
C HIS A 217 -15.16 1.91 19.19
N MET A 218 -15.84 2.03 18.04
CA MET A 218 -16.29 0.88 17.24
C MET A 218 -15.11 0.22 16.54
N TRP A 219 -14.21 1.01 15.95
CA TRP A 219 -13.09 0.51 15.14
C TRP A 219 -11.95 -0.05 15.98
N VAL A 220 -11.43 0.76 16.92
CA VAL A 220 -10.27 0.42 17.76
C VAL A 220 -10.73 -0.36 18.99
N GLY A 221 -11.67 0.19 19.75
CA GLY A 221 -12.23 -0.42 20.96
C GLY A 221 -12.68 0.61 21.98
N PRO A 222 -13.48 0.21 22.99
CA PRO A 222 -14.07 1.14 23.96
C PRO A 222 -13.06 1.71 24.96
N ASP A 223 -11.93 1.05 25.19
CA ASP A 223 -10.99 1.40 26.28
C ASP A 223 -10.00 2.52 25.88
N ILE A 224 -10.30 3.29 24.83
CA ILE A 224 -9.49 4.45 24.45
C ILE A 224 -9.56 5.47 25.58
N ASN A 225 -8.41 5.92 26.05
CA ASN A 225 -8.34 6.94 27.08
C ASN A 225 -8.95 8.27 26.57
N PRO A 226 -9.86 8.93 27.30
CA PRO A 226 -10.48 10.19 26.88
C PRO A 226 -9.48 11.31 26.54
N SER A 227 -8.37 11.39 27.27
CA SER A 227 -7.32 12.39 27.01
C SER A 227 -6.57 12.11 25.71
N VAL A 228 -6.34 10.83 25.38
CA VAL A 228 -5.79 10.44 24.07
C VAL A 228 -6.77 10.78 22.95
N LYS A 229 -8.06 10.47 23.16
CA LYS A 229 -9.13 10.77 22.21
C LYS A 229 -9.20 12.26 21.90
N GLN A 230 -9.16 13.12 22.92
CA GLN A 230 -9.20 14.57 22.71
C GLN A 230 -7.97 15.06 21.92
N ARG A 231 -6.77 14.61 22.27
CA ARG A 231 -5.54 14.95 21.51
C ARG A 231 -5.62 14.55 20.04
N ALA A 232 -6.20 13.39 19.76
CA ALA A 232 -6.42 12.90 18.40
C ALA A 232 -7.43 13.77 17.63
N ILE A 233 -8.51 14.21 18.27
CA ILE A 233 -9.48 15.16 17.68
C ILE A 233 -8.78 16.49 17.36
N ASP A 234 -8.00 17.03 18.30
CA ASP A 234 -7.27 18.28 18.10
C ASP A 234 -6.22 18.17 16.98
N TYR A 235 -5.58 17.01 16.87
CA TYR A 235 -4.66 16.69 15.77
C TYR A 235 -5.36 16.69 14.42
N GLU A 236 -6.52 16.01 14.31
CA GLU A 236 -7.27 15.95 13.06
C GLU A 236 -7.81 17.33 12.66
N ALA A 237 -8.30 18.11 13.62
CA ALA A 237 -8.74 19.49 13.38
C ALA A 237 -7.61 20.34 12.76
N ARG A 238 -6.39 20.29 13.32
CA ARG A 238 -5.22 20.98 12.76
C ARG A 238 -4.81 20.44 11.39
N ALA A 239 -4.91 19.12 11.17
CA ALA A 239 -4.59 18.52 9.88
C ALA A 239 -5.55 18.99 8.78
N LEU A 240 -6.83 19.18 9.11
CA LEU A 240 -7.87 19.64 8.20
C LEU A 240 -7.79 21.14 7.86
N GLU A 241 -7.07 21.96 8.63
CA GLU A 241 -6.82 23.37 8.26
C GLU A 241 -5.97 23.49 6.99
N ARG A 242 -5.12 22.49 6.70
CA ARG A 242 -4.22 22.47 5.53
C ARG A 242 -4.18 21.08 4.87
N PRO A 243 -5.29 20.63 4.25
CA PRO A 243 -5.41 19.28 3.71
C PRO A 243 -4.41 19.01 2.57
N ALA A 244 -4.01 20.04 1.81
CA ALA A 244 -2.99 19.91 0.77
C ALA A 244 -1.59 19.51 1.29
N ASN A 245 -1.32 19.70 2.59
CA ASN A 245 -0.07 19.32 3.24
C ASN A 245 -0.13 17.91 3.84
N GLN A 246 -1.27 17.23 3.72
CA GLN A 246 -1.51 15.94 4.30
C GLN A 246 -1.64 14.89 3.19
N LEU A 247 -0.86 13.81 3.28
CA LEU A 247 -1.08 12.61 2.48
C LEU A 247 -2.04 11.73 3.30
N PRO A 248 -3.16 11.22 2.75
CA PRO A 248 -3.53 11.09 1.34
C PRO A 248 -4.37 12.25 0.78
N GLU A 249 -4.78 13.23 1.58
CA GLU A 249 -5.76 14.26 1.17
C GLU A 249 -5.30 15.03 -0.07
N ARG A 250 -4.00 15.32 -0.18
CA ARG A 250 -3.39 15.86 -1.40
C ARG A 250 -3.56 14.95 -2.63
N LEU A 251 -3.46 13.64 -2.47
CA LEU A 251 -3.66 12.67 -3.56
C LEU A 251 -5.14 12.56 -3.95
N LEU A 252 -6.05 12.69 -2.96
CA LEU A 252 -7.49 12.76 -3.19
C LEU A 252 -7.88 14.01 -4.00
N ILE A 253 -7.24 15.16 -3.73
CA ILE A 253 -7.50 16.43 -4.44
C ILE A 253 -7.01 16.40 -5.89
N ASN A 254 -5.86 15.77 -6.16
CA ASN A 254 -5.21 15.86 -7.47
C ASN A 254 -5.72 14.84 -8.50
N GLY A 255 -6.58 13.90 -8.10
CA GLY A 255 -7.15 12.87 -8.98
C GLY A 255 -6.10 11.88 -9.49
N THR A 256 -6.24 10.61 -9.15
CA THR A 256 -5.39 9.57 -9.76
C THR A 256 -5.94 9.27 -11.16
N THR A 257 -5.19 9.60 -12.20
CA THR A 257 -5.50 9.18 -13.57
C THR A 257 -5.26 7.67 -13.71
N GLY A 258 -6.03 7.02 -14.58
CA GLY A 258 -5.94 5.57 -14.81
C GLY A 258 -4.51 5.11 -15.13
N ARG A 259 -4.20 3.85 -14.79
CA ARG A 259 -2.86 3.27 -15.00
C ARG A 259 -2.53 3.22 -16.50
N PRO A 260 -1.36 3.70 -16.94
CA PRO A 260 -0.92 3.55 -18.33
C PRO A 260 -0.69 2.07 -18.68
N ALA A 261 -0.76 1.73 -19.97
CA ALA A 261 -0.53 0.36 -20.45
C ALA A 261 0.90 -0.12 -20.16
N PHE A 262 1.10 -1.45 -20.11
CA PHE A 262 2.44 -2.03 -20.02
C PHE A 262 3.29 -1.56 -21.20
N ARG A 263 4.55 -1.21 -20.95
CA ARG A 263 5.49 -0.79 -21.99
C ARG A 263 6.88 -1.35 -21.66
N ALA A 264 7.30 -2.34 -22.42
CA ALA A 264 8.66 -2.87 -22.36
C ALA A 264 9.67 -1.74 -22.61
N GLY A 265 10.83 -1.81 -21.95
CA GLY A 265 11.91 -0.87 -22.15
C GLY A 265 12.50 -0.99 -23.55
N SER A 266 12.86 0.14 -24.16
CA SER A 266 13.53 0.16 -25.47
C SER A 266 15.05 0.32 -25.37
N CYS A 267 15.59 0.55 -24.18
CA CYS A 267 17.00 0.83 -23.95
C CYS A 267 17.70 -0.33 -23.22
N THR A 268 18.72 -0.89 -23.87
CA THR A 268 19.71 -1.78 -23.27
C THR A 268 20.96 -0.95 -22.97
N HIS A 269 21.00 -0.30 -21.80
CA HIS A 269 22.25 0.33 -21.38
C HIS A 269 23.22 -0.80 -21.05
N GLU A 270 24.35 -0.85 -21.75
CA GLU A 270 25.46 -1.73 -21.36
C GLU A 270 25.88 -1.29 -19.95
N LEU A 271 25.61 -2.14 -18.96
CA LEU A 271 26.12 -1.94 -17.61
C LEU A 271 27.64 -2.01 -17.74
N ARG A 272 28.30 -0.85 -17.82
CA ARG A 272 29.76 -0.78 -17.72
C ARG A 272 30.09 -1.33 -16.35
N GLU A 273 30.75 -2.49 -16.33
CA GLU A 273 31.28 -3.08 -15.11
C GLU A 273 32.07 -2.00 -14.36
N ALA A 274 31.58 -1.60 -13.18
CA ALA A 274 32.34 -0.77 -12.28
C ALA A 274 33.45 -1.67 -11.71
N ALA A 275 34.69 -1.42 -12.13
CA ALA A 275 35.91 -1.98 -11.57
C ALA A 275 36.12 -1.55 -10.11
#